data_AF-A0A397YGR6-F1
#
_entry.id   AF-A0A397YGR6-F1
#
_cell.length_a   1.000
_cell.length_b   1.000
_cell.length_c   1.000
_cell.angle_alpha   90.00
_cell.angle_beta   90.00
_cell.angle_gamma   90.00
#
_symmetry.space_group_name_H-M   'P 1'
#
loop_
_entity.id
_entity.type
_entity.pdbx_description
1 polymer ?
#
loop_
_entity_poly.entity_id
_entity_poly.type
_entity_poly.pdbx_seq_one_letter_code
_entity_poly.pdbx_strand_id
1 'polypeptide(L)'
;MSGNDAVKTAKIVVWWDMKDCPIPEGYDARQVRPSIERACKKIGYSGPVSITAYADQTQTPAHHLQALSSTGVAVAHTISECTCKLMYEDIVEWRDHNPPPATMMIISDHVEGDFSWDLARLQQRTRYKLFMAYSVQTYKDLFLLRNAAWLWKKLLEEGGGAPLVAGGLSSAMFYCKSCKFRKHLSSYKHGREEFTSARWYTGLECVTKTWRRNYRVTPEHATAKIQVLWDMVNCPIPEGYDARLVRPSIEAAFKKIGYSGPVSITAYADYKETPHHHLVGLSSTGVDLAHTLYWYKGSRMYDDVRQWENDNPAPASVMLISDVDRDDYIPSLISRYLQKSNYNCFLAYSFRPCKMTVMLTSAEWLWESLLSVFSEKRRRHILKKCSENASTGMFYCKLCYDWDCESLDEFTKHLSRSKTHAREIGYSPKNKRIRKAPPK
;
A
#
# COMPACT_ATOMS: atom_id res chain seq x y z
N MET A 1 -28.84 -8.91 5.08
CA MET A 1 -27.60 -9.22 5.83
C MET A 1 -26.63 -8.10 5.56
N SER A 2 -26.06 -7.47 6.60
CA SER A 2 -25.14 -6.35 6.39
C SER A 2 -23.87 -6.84 5.69
N GLY A 3 -23.17 -5.98 4.94
CA GLY A 3 -21.92 -6.37 4.26
C GLY A 3 -20.83 -6.91 5.21
N ASN A 4 -20.92 -6.63 6.52
CA ASN A 4 -20.01 -7.15 7.54
C ASN A 4 -20.28 -8.60 7.93
N ASP A 5 -21.54 -9.06 7.90
CA ASP A 5 -21.91 -10.43 8.29
C ASP A 5 -21.46 -11.45 7.24
N ALA A 6 -21.49 -11.05 5.95
CA ALA A 6 -21.00 -11.86 4.84
C ALA A 6 -19.48 -12.07 4.89
N VAL A 7 -18.70 -11.08 5.35
CA VAL A 7 -17.24 -11.21 5.49
C VAL A 7 -16.87 -12.13 6.65
N LYS A 8 -17.57 -12.02 7.78
CA LYS A 8 -17.30 -12.82 8.98
C LYS A 8 -17.61 -14.31 8.81
N THR A 9 -18.51 -14.64 7.88
CA THR A 9 -18.89 -16.03 7.55
C THR A 9 -18.18 -16.55 6.30
N ALA A 10 -17.37 -15.72 5.63
CA ALA A 10 -16.63 -16.10 4.43
C ALA A 10 -15.46 -17.04 4.71
N LYS A 11 -15.04 -17.78 3.68
CA LYS A 11 -13.91 -18.73 3.73
C LYS A 11 -12.63 -18.07 4.24
N ILE A 12 -11.94 -18.79 5.12
CA ILE A 12 -10.63 -18.44 5.66
C ILE A 12 -9.61 -19.44 5.12
N VAL A 13 -8.55 -18.95 4.48
CA VAL A 13 -7.47 -19.79 3.95
C VAL A 13 -6.17 -19.46 4.64
N VAL A 14 -5.49 -20.49 5.12
CA VAL A 14 -4.30 -20.41 5.96
C VAL A 14 -3.12 -21.03 5.24
N TRP A 15 -2.07 -20.24 5.04
CA TRP A 15 -0.76 -20.70 4.57
C TRP A 15 0.21 -20.66 5.74
N TRP A 16 0.79 -21.80 6.09
CA TRP A 16 1.61 -21.93 7.29
C TRP A 16 3.00 -22.44 6.98
N ASP A 17 4.01 -21.59 7.20
CA ASP A 17 5.41 -21.98 7.21
C ASP A 17 5.76 -22.66 8.55
N MET A 18 5.95 -23.99 8.51
CA MET A 18 6.28 -24.77 9.71
C MET A 18 7.73 -24.59 10.17
N LYS A 19 8.61 -24.02 9.34
CA LYS A 19 9.99 -23.72 9.76
C LYS A 19 10.02 -22.45 10.59
N ASP A 20 9.36 -21.40 10.13
CA ASP A 20 9.27 -20.14 10.87
C ASP A 20 8.45 -20.30 12.14
N CYS A 21 7.28 -20.95 12.01
CA CYS A 21 6.34 -21.16 13.10
C CYS A 21 6.18 -22.66 13.40
N PRO A 22 7.18 -23.31 14.02
CA PRO A 22 7.14 -24.74 14.28
C PRO A 22 6.12 -25.10 15.35
N ILE A 23 5.69 -26.36 15.36
CA ILE A 23 4.90 -26.93 16.44
C ILE A 23 5.79 -26.93 17.71
N PRO A 24 5.38 -26.26 18.80
CA PRO A 24 6.17 -26.23 20.03
C PRO A 24 6.39 -27.63 20.61
N GLU A 25 7.51 -27.83 21.30
CA GLU A 25 7.79 -29.09 21.99
C GLU A 25 6.69 -29.42 23.01
N GLY A 26 6.24 -30.68 23.00
CA GLY A 26 5.16 -31.14 23.86
C GLY A 26 3.75 -30.72 23.45
N TYR A 27 3.59 -29.92 22.38
CA TYR A 27 2.28 -29.51 21.88
C TYR A 27 1.65 -30.59 20.97
N ASP A 28 0.40 -30.96 21.24
CA ASP A 28 -0.34 -31.88 20.37
C ASP A 28 -0.70 -31.20 19.05
N ALA A 29 -0.06 -31.63 17.95
CA ALA A 29 -0.30 -31.14 16.60
C ALA A 29 -1.77 -31.18 16.16
N ARG A 30 -2.62 -32.05 16.76
CA ARG A 30 -4.07 -32.07 16.50
C ARG A 30 -4.77 -30.79 16.98
N GLN A 31 -4.16 -30.05 17.89
CA GLN A 31 -4.72 -28.81 18.44
C GLN A 31 -4.46 -27.59 17.54
N VAL A 32 -3.63 -27.69 16.50
CA VAL A 32 -3.32 -26.56 15.61
C VAL A 32 -4.56 -26.01 14.91
N ARG A 33 -5.32 -26.85 14.18
CA ARG A 33 -6.57 -26.40 13.52
C ARG A 33 -7.57 -25.83 14.54
N PRO A 34 -7.93 -26.54 15.63
CA PRO A 34 -8.85 -26.01 16.64
C PRO A 34 -8.41 -24.67 17.22
N SER A 35 -7.11 -24.46 17.42
CA SER A 35 -6.57 -23.20 17.95
C SER A 35 -6.74 -22.05 16.96
N ILE A 36 -6.44 -22.28 15.67
CA ILE A 36 -6.64 -21.29 14.60
C ILE A 36 -8.12 -20.95 14.43
N GLU A 37 -8.99 -21.96 14.37
CA GLU A 37 -10.45 -21.79 14.26
C GLU A 37 -11.02 -21.00 15.45
N ARG A 38 -10.57 -21.32 16.67
CA ARG A 38 -10.98 -20.61 17.88
C ARG A 38 -10.50 -19.16 17.88
N ALA A 39 -9.25 -18.91 17.51
CA ALA A 39 -8.70 -17.57 17.41
C ALA A 39 -9.49 -16.70 16.42
N CYS A 40 -9.83 -17.25 15.24
CA CYS A 40 -10.70 -16.59 14.27
C CYS A 40 -12.11 -16.33 14.84
N LYS A 41 -12.71 -17.32 15.49
CA LYS A 41 -14.06 -17.20 16.07
C LYS A 41 -14.13 -16.15 17.16
N LYS A 42 -13.08 -16.02 18.00
CA LYS A 42 -12.98 -15.04 19.08
C LYS A 42 -13.02 -13.59 18.57
N ILE A 43 -12.47 -13.33 17.39
CA ILE A 43 -12.57 -12.03 16.71
C ILE A 43 -13.80 -11.92 15.78
N GLY A 44 -14.72 -12.89 15.87
CA GLY A 44 -16.01 -12.88 15.20
C GLY A 44 -16.02 -13.48 13.79
N TYR A 45 -14.99 -14.20 13.37
CA TYR A 45 -14.94 -14.87 12.07
C TYR A 45 -15.23 -16.37 12.23
N SER A 46 -16.32 -16.83 11.65
CA SER A 46 -16.85 -18.19 11.79
C SER A 46 -16.93 -18.97 10.47
N GLY A 47 -16.38 -18.41 9.39
CA GLY A 47 -16.36 -19.08 8.09
C GLY A 47 -15.45 -20.32 8.05
N PRO A 48 -15.59 -21.17 7.01
CA PRO A 48 -14.86 -22.42 6.91
C PRO A 48 -13.34 -22.18 6.75
N VAL A 49 -12.53 -22.90 7.54
CA VAL A 49 -11.06 -22.79 7.54
C VAL A 49 -10.41 -23.90 6.72
N SER A 50 -9.59 -23.51 5.74
CA SER A 50 -8.72 -24.39 4.95
C SER A 50 -7.25 -24.10 5.31
N ILE A 51 -6.48 -25.11 5.69
CA ILE A 51 -5.10 -24.95 6.17
C ILE A 51 -4.15 -25.79 5.31
N THR A 52 -3.11 -25.14 4.80
CA THR A 52 -1.97 -25.78 4.15
C THR A 52 -0.70 -25.44 4.91
N ALA A 53 -0.07 -26.48 5.48
CA ALA A 53 1.23 -26.40 6.11
C ALA A 53 2.34 -26.69 5.09
N TYR A 54 3.35 -25.84 5.04
CA TYR A 54 4.53 -25.98 4.19
C TYR A 54 5.68 -26.42 5.07
N ALA A 55 6.20 -27.63 4.80
CA ALA A 55 7.19 -28.25 5.65
C ALA A 55 8.07 -29.21 4.87
N ASP A 56 9.31 -29.36 5.30
CA ASP A 56 10.13 -30.49 4.89
C ASP A 56 9.63 -31.75 5.60
N GLN A 57 8.80 -32.51 4.89
CA GLN A 57 8.25 -33.79 5.37
C GLN A 57 9.33 -34.85 5.69
N THR A 58 10.57 -34.71 5.20
CA THR A 58 11.67 -35.62 5.55
C THR A 58 12.26 -35.31 6.91
N GLN A 59 12.15 -34.05 7.35
CA GLN A 59 12.62 -33.58 8.66
C GLN A 59 11.49 -33.47 9.69
N THR A 60 10.24 -33.51 9.25
CA THR A 60 9.08 -33.42 10.13
C THR A 60 8.75 -34.80 10.74
N PRO A 61 8.63 -34.92 12.08
CA PRO A 61 8.27 -36.18 12.71
C PRO A 61 6.96 -36.76 12.18
N ALA A 62 6.93 -38.06 11.89
CA ALA A 62 5.75 -38.73 11.30
C ALA A 62 4.48 -38.58 12.15
N HIS A 63 4.61 -38.55 13.48
CA HIS A 63 3.47 -38.36 14.38
C HIS A 63 2.85 -36.96 14.25
N HIS A 64 3.65 -35.91 13.98
CA HIS A 64 3.13 -34.58 13.66
C HIS A 64 2.38 -34.59 12.32
N LEU A 65 2.96 -35.19 11.28
CA LEU A 65 2.30 -35.30 9.97
C LEU A 65 0.95 -36.03 10.09
N GLN A 66 0.91 -37.16 10.80
CA GLN A 66 -0.31 -37.93 11.01
C GLN A 66 -1.36 -37.13 11.81
N ALA A 67 -0.94 -36.44 12.87
CA ALA A 67 -1.81 -35.59 13.67
C ALA A 67 -2.42 -34.43 12.85
N LEU A 68 -1.62 -33.72 12.06
CA LEU A 68 -2.08 -32.67 11.16
C LEU A 68 -3.10 -33.21 10.14
N SER A 69 -2.78 -34.34 9.49
CA SER A 69 -3.70 -34.98 8.55
C SER A 69 -5.01 -35.43 9.20
N SER A 70 -4.97 -35.93 10.44
CA SER A 70 -6.16 -36.37 11.17
C SER A 70 -7.16 -35.24 11.46
N THR A 71 -6.69 -33.99 11.38
CA THR A 71 -7.51 -32.79 11.58
C THR A 71 -7.75 -32.03 10.28
N GLY A 72 -7.50 -32.63 9.11
CA GLY A 72 -7.80 -31.98 7.84
C GLY A 72 -6.85 -30.82 7.50
N VAL A 73 -5.63 -30.80 8.05
CA VAL A 73 -4.56 -29.88 7.63
C VAL A 73 -3.78 -30.54 6.49
N ALA A 74 -3.75 -29.90 5.32
CA ALA A 74 -2.95 -30.36 4.20
C ALA A 74 -1.47 -30.06 4.47
N VAL A 75 -0.57 -30.92 3.99
CA VAL A 75 0.88 -30.70 4.12
C VAL A 75 1.52 -30.71 2.74
N ALA A 76 2.00 -29.54 2.32
CA ALA A 76 2.80 -29.32 1.14
C ALA A 76 4.28 -29.55 1.48
N HIS A 77 4.89 -30.57 0.89
CA HIS A 77 6.33 -30.78 1.01
C HIS A 77 7.08 -29.65 0.29
N THR A 78 7.96 -28.99 1.03
CA THR A 78 8.89 -27.97 0.54
C THR A 78 10.28 -28.18 1.15
N ILE A 79 11.31 -27.73 0.43
CA ILE A 79 12.61 -27.44 1.05
C ILE A 79 12.60 -26.03 1.63
N SER A 80 13.31 -25.87 2.73
CA SER A 80 13.20 -24.66 3.55
C SER A 80 13.59 -23.35 2.86
N GLU A 81 14.41 -23.43 1.81
CA GLU A 81 14.87 -22.27 1.03
C GLU A 81 13.81 -21.78 0.03
N CYS A 82 12.82 -22.61 -0.29
CA CYS A 82 11.79 -22.31 -1.29
C CYS A 82 10.39 -22.10 -0.70
N THR A 83 10.20 -22.30 0.61
CA THR A 83 8.88 -22.25 1.25
C THR A 83 8.14 -20.94 0.95
N CYS A 84 8.77 -19.78 1.15
CA CYS A 84 8.15 -18.48 0.90
C CYS A 84 7.69 -18.32 -0.55
N LYS A 85 8.53 -18.72 -1.51
CA LYS A 85 8.19 -18.66 -2.95
C LYS A 85 6.97 -19.52 -3.28
N LEU A 86 6.95 -20.77 -2.82
CA LEU A 86 5.88 -21.71 -3.11
C LEU A 86 4.57 -21.32 -2.42
N MET A 87 4.65 -20.77 -1.20
CA MET A 87 3.51 -20.15 -0.54
C MET A 87 2.96 -18.98 -1.35
N TYR A 88 3.84 -18.10 -1.84
CA TYR A 88 3.43 -16.94 -2.64
C TYR A 88 2.76 -17.35 -3.95
N GLU A 89 3.33 -18.32 -4.68
CA GLU A 89 2.74 -18.86 -5.91
C GLU A 89 1.32 -19.40 -5.66
N ASP A 90 1.11 -20.13 -4.56
CA ASP A 90 -0.21 -20.63 -4.18
C ASP A 90 -1.20 -19.52 -3.82
N ILE A 91 -0.74 -18.46 -3.13
CA ILE A 91 -1.57 -17.29 -2.82
C ILE A 91 -2.02 -16.61 -4.12
N VAL A 92 -1.11 -16.46 -5.08
CA VAL A 92 -1.39 -15.84 -6.39
C VAL A 92 -2.35 -16.68 -7.22
N GLU A 93 -2.18 -18.01 -7.27
CA GLU A 93 -3.10 -18.90 -7.98
C GLU A 93 -4.48 -18.95 -7.31
N TRP A 94 -4.50 -18.96 -5.97
CA TRP A 94 -5.74 -19.06 -5.21
C TRP A 94 -6.64 -17.84 -5.39
N ARG A 95 -6.08 -16.62 -5.36
CA ARG A 95 -6.86 -15.38 -5.46
C ARG A 95 -7.57 -15.22 -6.81
N ASP A 96 -7.04 -15.81 -7.88
CA ASP A 96 -7.66 -15.76 -9.21
C ASP A 96 -9.01 -16.52 -9.26
N HIS A 97 -9.18 -17.52 -8.39
CA HIS A 97 -10.36 -18.37 -8.33
C HIS A 97 -11.28 -18.07 -7.13
N ASN A 98 -10.89 -17.17 -6.23
CA ASN A 98 -11.59 -16.94 -4.96
C ASN A 98 -11.73 -15.43 -4.68
N PRO A 99 -12.55 -14.67 -5.44
CA PRO A 99 -12.72 -13.23 -5.22
C PRO A 99 -13.32 -12.94 -3.83
N PRO A 100 -13.16 -11.71 -3.30
CA PRO A 100 -13.78 -11.32 -2.03
C PRO A 100 -15.32 -11.48 -2.05
N PRO A 101 -15.97 -11.74 -0.90
CA PRO A 101 -15.39 -11.74 0.46
C PRO A 101 -14.66 -13.05 0.77
N ALA A 102 -13.42 -12.93 1.26
CA ALA A 102 -12.66 -14.03 1.85
C ALA A 102 -11.56 -13.46 2.76
N THR A 103 -11.00 -14.33 3.60
CA THR A 103 -9.94 -13.97 4.56
C THR A 103 -8.70 -14.81 4.29
N MET A 104 -7.56 -14.14 4.16
CA MET A 104 -6.25 -14.75 4.05
C MET A 104 -5.58 -14.73 5.42
N MET A 105 -5.02 -15.86 5.86
CA MET A 105 -4.16 -15.94 7.03
C MET A 105 -2.80 -16.48 6.63
N ILE A 106 -1.74 -15.75 6.96
CA ILE A 106 -0.37 -16.16 6.66
C ILE A 106 0.38 -16.32 7.98
N ILE A 107 0.96 -17.51 8.20
CA ILE A 107 1.71 -17.87 9.39
C ILE A 107 3.17 -18.04 8.98
N SER A 108 3.98 -17.00 9.15
CA SER A 108 5.40 -16.94 8.75
C SER A 108 6.04 -15.66 9.30
N ASP A 109 7.36 -15.67 9.51
CA ASP A 109 8.16 -14.51 9.91
C ASP A 109 8.61 -13.67 8.69
N HIS A 110 8.46 -14.22 7.47
CA HIS A 110 8.88 -13.62 6.20
C HIS A 110 7.81 -12.79 5.50
N VAL A 111 6.58 -12.70 6.05
CA VAL A 111 5.49 -11.92 5.45
C VAL A 111 5.90 -10.46 5.21
N GLU A 112 6.56 -9.86 6.21
CA GLU A 112 7.16 -8.54 6.08
C GLU A 112 8.51 -8.64 5.34
N GLY A 113 8.63 -7.91 4.24
CA GLY A 113 9.75 -7.96 3.28
C GLY A 113 9.43 -8.69 1.99
N ASP A 114 8.92 -9.92 2.05
CA ASP A 114 8.78 -10.77 0.86
C ASP A 114 7.38 -10.73 0.22
N PHE A 115 6.33 -10.63 1.04
CA PHE A 115 4.93 -10.68 0.59
C PHE A 115 4.23 -9.33 0.67
N SER A 116 4.63 -8.51 1.64
CA SER A 116 3.91 -7.32 2.08
C SER A 116 3.56 -6.36 0.96
N TRP A 117 4.47 -6.15 0.01
CA TRP A 117 4.28 -5.18 -1.07
C TRP A 117 3.13 -5.58 -2.01
N ASP A 118 3.05 -6.85 -2.42
CA ASP A 118 1.96 -7.35 -3.28
C ASP A 118 0.64 -7.42 -2.50
N LEU A 119 0.68 -7.91 -1.25
CA LEU A 119 -0.49 -7.99 -0.39
C LEU A 119 -1.10 -6.61 -0.11
N ALA A 120 -0.28 -5.61 0.19
CA ALA A 120 -0.74 -4.24 0.42
C ALA A 120 -1.41 -3.65 -0.83
N ARG A 121 -0.91 -3.94 -2.03
CA ARG A 121 -1.56 -3.54 -3.29
C ARG A 121 -2.83 -4.32 -3.56
N LEU A 122 -2.85 -5.61 -3.26
CA LEU A 122 -4.05 -6.43 -3.37
C LEU A 122 -5.18 -5.89 -2.49
N GLN A 123 -4.88 -5.49 -1.25
CA GLN A 123 -5.83 -4.91 -0.30
C GLN A 123 -6.38 -3.54 -0.74
N GLN A 124 -5.66 -2.78 -1.56
CA GLN A 124 -6.16 -1.53 -2.14
C GLN A 124 -7.20 -1.78 -3.25
N ARG A 125 -7.19 -2.98 -3.87
CA ARG A 125 -8.13 -3.35 -4.92
C ARG A 125 -9.29 -4.19 -4.41
N THR A 126 -9.05 -4.97 -3.37
CA THR A 126 -9.93 -6.04 -2.93
C THR A 126 -10.21 -5.91 -1.45
N ARG A 127 -11.36 -6.43 -1.03
CA ARG A 127 -11.77 -6.41 0.38
C ARG A 127 -11.29 -7.64 1.15
N TYR A 128 -10.22 -8.31 0.71
CA TYR A 128 -9.65 -9.41 1.48
C TYR A 128 -9.25 -8.93 2.86
N LYS A 129 -9.58 -9.72 3.87
CA LYS A 129 -9.08 -9.52 5.23
C LYS A 129 -7.78 -10.30 5.37
N LEU A 130 -6.77 -9.67 5.97
CA LEU A 130 -5.45 -10.27 6.18
C LEU A 130 -5.22 -10.50 7.67
N PHE A 131 -5.02 -11.76 8.02
CA PHE A 131 -4.63 -12.24 9.33
C PHE A 131 -3.18 -12.72 9.28
N MET A 132 -2.46 -12.55 10.38
CA MET A 132 -1.07 -12.98 10.48
C MET A 132 -0.79 -13.73 11.77
N ALA A 133 0.09 -14.72 11.71
CA ALA A 133 0.78 -15.19 12.90
C ALA A 133 2.27 -15.32 12.63
N TYR A 134 3.08 -15.08 13.64
CA TYR A 134 4.54 -15.04 13.53
C TYR A 134 5.18 -15.58 14.82
N SER A 135 6.37 -16.14 14.71
CA SER A 135 7.16 -16.60 15.85
C SER A 135 7.89 -15.42 16.51
N VAL A 136 8.34 -14.46 15.71
CA VAL A 136 9.00 -13.23 16.15
C VAL A 136 8.33 -12.04 15.46
N GLN A 137 7.90 -11.06 16.25
CA GLN A 137 7.27 -9.89 15.68
C GLN A 137 8.29 -9.04 14.92
N THR A 138 8.08 -8.91 13.62
CA THR A 138 8.77 -7.93 12.77
C THR A 138 7.89 -6.67 12.64
N TYR A 139 8.52 -5.49 12.62
CA TYR A 139 7.87 -4.19 12.46
C TYR A 139 8.48 -3.42 11.27
N LYS A 140 8.74 -4.11 10.18
CA LYS A 140 9.40 -3.55 9.00
C LYS A 140 8.43 -2.80 8.09
N ASP A 141 7.20 -3.29 7.92
CA ASP A 141 6.31 -2.80 6.87
C ASP A 141 5.12 -1.99 7.40
N LEU A 142 5.28 -0.67 7.46
CA LEU A 142 4.26 0.27 7.95
C LEU A 142 3.04 0.40 7.02
N PHE A 143 3.15 -0.06 5.77
CA PHE A 143 2.11 0.04 4.74
C PHE A 143 1.13 -1.13 4.70
N LEU A 144 1.46 -2.30 5.26
CA LEU A 144 0.59 -3.49 5.19
C LEU A 144 -0.53 -3.41 6.25
N LEU A 145 -1.79 -3.46 5.82
CA LEU A 145 -2.93 -3.44 6.74
C LEU A 145 -3.24 -4.83 7.30
N ARG A 146 -2.97 -5.01 8.59
CA ARG A 146 -3.30 -6.24 9.33
C ARG A 146 -4.66 -6.10 10.01
N ASN A 147 -5.58 -7.04 9.77
CA ASN A 147 -6.87 -7.07 10.43
C ASN A 147 -6.81 -7.79 11.78
N ALA A 148 -5.95 -8.79 11.91
CA ALA A 148 -5.62 -9.46 13.17
C ALA A 148 -4.21 -10.03 13.09
N ALA A 149 -3.55 -10.12 14.23
CA ALA A 149 -2.20 -10.68 14.33
C ALA A 149 -2.01 -11.41 15.66
N TRP A 150 -1.27 -12.51 15.66
CA TRP A 150 -0.93 -13.26 16.87
C TRP A 150 0.56 -13.63 16.91
N LEU A 151 1.11 -13.65 18.13
CA LEU A 151 2.33 -14.41 18.38
C LEU A 151 1.97 -15.91 18.32
N TRP A 152 2.69 -16.68 17.51
CA TRP A 152 2.38 -18.08 17.22
C TRP A 152 2.18 -18.92 18.48
N LYS A 153 3.10 -18.83 19.44
CA LYS A 153 2.97 -19.54 20.73
C LYS A 153 1.68 -19.20 21.47
N LYS A 154 1.32 -17.92 21.54
CA LYS A 154 0.07 -17.47 22.20
C LYS A 154 -1.18 -17.94 21.46
N LEU A 155 -1.15 -17.96 20.12
CA LEU A 155 -2.25 -18.50 19.32
C LEU A 155 -2.52 -19.97 19.68
N LEU A 156 -1.45 -20.75 19.90
CA LEU A 156 -1.53 -22.16 20.28
C LEU A 156 -1.87 -22.37 21.77
N GLU A 157 -1.45 -21.49 22.67
CA GLU A 157 -1.75 -21.55 24.12
C GLU A 157 -3.22 -21.23 24.43
N GLU A 158 -3.81 -20.28 23.71
CA GLU A 158 -5.27 -20.04 23.68
C GLU A 158 -6.05 -21.25 23.12
N GLY A 159 -5.29 -22.28 22.69
CA GLY A 159 -5.67 -23.60 22.18
C GLY A 159 -6.26 -24.60 23.17
N GLY A 160 -6.05 -24.44 24.49
CA GLY A 160 -6.24 -25.47 25.54
C GLY A 160 -7.67 -25.97 25.86
N GLY A 161 -8.59 -26.00 24.90
CA GLY A 161 -9.88 -26.68 25.01
C GLY A 161 -9.83 -28.09 24.40
N ALA A 162 -10.68 -29.01 24.90
CA ALA A 162 -10.75 -30.39 24.43
C ALA A 162 -10.84 -30.49 22.88
N PRO A 163 -10.14 -31.46 22.24
CA PRO A 163 -10.19 -31.64 20.79
C PRO A 163 -11.63 -31.85 20.32
N LEU A 164 -12.11 -30.95 19.46
CA LEU A 164 -13.36 -31.18 18.74
C LEU A 164 -13.12 -32.31 17.74
N VAL A 165 -13.82 -33.43 17.92
CA VAL A 165 -13.84 -34.53 16.95
C VAL A 165 -14.49 -34.00 15.68
N ALA A 166 -13.68 -33.69 14.66
CA ALA A 166 -14.15 -33.20 13.38
C ALA A 166 -14.75 -34.36 12.56
N GLY A 167 -16.03 -34.66 12.78
CA GLY A 167 -16.80 -35.49 11.87
C GLY A 167 -17.02 -34.75 10.54
N GLY A 168 -16.48 -35.29 9.44
CA GLY A 168 -16.83 -34.86 8.08
C GLY A 168 -15.83 -33.99 7.31
N LEU A 169 -14.57 -33.83 7.75
CA LEU A 169 -13.55 -33.14 6.95
C LEU A 169 -13.09 -34.00 5.76
N SER A 170 -13.04 -33.39 4.57
CA SER A 170 -12.44 -33.98 3.37
C SER A 170 -11.01 -34.48 3.65
N SER A 171 -10.62 -35.59 3.03
CA SER A 171 -9.30 -36.21 3.18
C SER A 171 -8.17 -35.19 3.00
N ALA A 172 -7.37 -34.97 4.05
CA ALA A 172 -6.18 -34.13 3.99
C ALA A 172 -5.19 -34.70 2.97
N MET A 173 -4.60 -33.84 2.14
CA MET A 173 -3.63 -34.26 1.13
C MET A 173 -2.20 -33.97 1.58
N PHE A 174 -1.34 -34.98 1.43
CA PHE A 174 0.11 -34.81 1.37
C PHE A 174 0.52 -34.74 -0.09
N TYR A 175 1.25 -33.70 -0.46
CA TYR A 175 1.74 -33.56 -1.84
C TYR A 175 3.07 -32.83 -1.87
N CYS A 176 3.83 -33.02 -2.94
CA CYS A 176 5.08 -32.31 -3.17
C CYS A 176 4.83 -31.13 -4.11
N LYS A 177 5.37 -29.96 -3.76
CA LYS A 177 5.28 -28.78 -4.63
C LYS A 177 6.31 -28.77 -5.75
N SER A 178 7.48 -29.34 -5.50
CA SER A 178 8.52 -29.46 -6.50
C SER A 178 8.15 -30.44 -7.63
N CYS A 179 7.24 -31.41 -7.38
CA CYS A 179 7.11 -32.60 -8.23
C CYS A 179 5.70 -33.24 -8.19
N LYS A 180 5.25 -33.86 -9.29
CA LYS A 180 3.90 -34.45 -9.44
C LYS A 180 3.68 -35.86 -8.84
N PHE A 181 4.60 -36.43 -8.06
CA PHE A 181 4.54 -37.84 -7.63
C PHE A 181 4.30 -38.07 -6.12
N ARG A 182 3.42 -39.02 -5.78
CA ARG A 182 2.99 -39.35 -4.39
C ARG A 182 3.97 -40.22 -3.56
N LYS A 183 4.99 -40.86 -4.16
CA LYS A 183 6.05 -41.60 -3.44
C LYS A 183 7.41 -41.35 -4.08
N HIS A 184 7.94 -40.15 -3.93
CA HIS A 184 9.14 -39.78 -4.69
C HIS A 184 10.14 -38.87 -3.98
N LEU A 185 9.91 -38.51 -2.71
CA LEU A 185 10.81 -37.63 -1.95
C LEU A 185 12.24 -38.18 -1.84
N SER A 186 12.43 -39.49 -1.98
CA SER A 186 13.75 -40.14 -2.01
C SER A 186 14.33 -40.33 -3.42
N SER A 187 13.66 -39.84 -4.47
CA SER A 187 14.10 -40.05 -5.86
C SER A 187 15.17 -39.04 -6.28
N TYR A 188 16.13 -39.47 -7.11
CA TYR A 188 17.14 -38.57 -7.68
C TYR A 188 16.52 -37.40 -8.46
N LYS A 189 15.39 -37.62 -9.14
CA LYS A 189 14.66 -36.57 -9.87
C LYS A 189 14.15 -35.48 -8.91
N HIS A 190 13.62 -35.88 -7.75
CA HIS A 190 13.21 -34.97 -6.68
C HIS A 190 14.36 -34.09 -6.23
N GLY A 191 15.46 -34.70 -5.77
CA GLY A 191 16.62 -33.94 -5.28
C GLY A 191 17.21 -32.99 -6.33
N ARG A 192 17.13 -33.33 -7.62
CA ARG A 192 17.59 -32.46 -8.70
C ARG A 192 16.63 -31.27 -8.96
N GLU A 193 15.32 -31.52 -8.98
CA GLU A 193 14.30 -30.46 -9.15
C GLU A 193 14.33 -29.48 -7.96
N GLU A 194 14.48 -30.00 -6.74
CA GLU A 194 14.69 -29.23 -5.52
C GLU A 194 15.93 -28.33 -5.58
N PHE A 195 17.09 -28.90 -5.91
CA PHE A 195 18.34 -28.14 -6.05
C PHE A 195 18.22 -27.01 -7.09
N THR A 196 17.49 -27.27 -8.18
CA THR A 196 17.25 -26.27 -9.23
C THR A 196 16.32 -25.16 -8.73
N SER A 197 15.24 -25.49 -8.00
CA SER A 197 14.34 -24.48 -7.45
C SER A 197 15.01 -23.55 -6.43
N ALA A 198 15.91 -24.07 -5.60
CA ALA A 198 16.65 -23.31 -4.59
C ALA A 198 17.63 -22.31 -5.20
N ARG A 199 18.36 -22.72 -6.25
CA ARG A 199 19.40 -21.89 -6.90
C ARG A 199 18.84 -20.64 -7.60
N TRP A 200 17.54 -20.62 -7.90
CA TRP A 200 16.86 -19.48 -8.52
C TRP A 200 16.29 -18.47 -7.51
N TYR A 201 16.52 -18.65 -6.20
CA TYR A 201 16.08 -17.67 -5.21
C TYR A 201 17.00 -16.44 -5.19
N THR A 202 16.74 -15.50 -6.10
CA THR A 202 17.29 -14.14 -6.08
C THR A 202 16.19 -13.15 -5.68
N GLY A 203 15.63 -13.32 -4.49
CA GLY A 203 14.50 -12.53 -3.98
C GLY A 203 13.20 -12.73 -4.80
N LEU A 204 12.04 -12.55 -4.16
CA LEU A 204 10.79 -12.45 -4.90
C LEU A 204 10.80 -11.13 -5.71
N GLU A 205 11.38 -11.16 -6.91
CA GLU A 205 11.17 -10.09 -7.88
C GLU A 205 9.69 -10.11 -8.30
N CYS A 206 8.89 -9.31 -7.59
CA CYS A 206 7.46 -9.24 -7.81
C CYS A 206 7.19 -8.88 -9.29
N VAL A 207 6.36 -9.69 -9.97
CA VAL A 207 5.88 -9.54 -11.37
C VAL A 207 5.28 -8.15 -11.66
N THR A 208 4.98 -7.41 -10.60
CA THR A 208 4.42 -6.07 -10.59
C THR A 208 5.42 -4.96 -10.97
N LYS A 209 6.72 -5.26 -11.11
CA LYS A 209 7.71 -4.28 -11.60
C LYS A 209 7.34 -3.69 -12.98
N THR A 210 6.54 -4.38 -13.80
CA THR A 210 6.14 -3.94 -15.14
C THR A 210 4.63 -3.69 -15.33
N TRP A 211 3.81 -3.89 -14.30
CA TRP A 211 2.34 -3.89 -14.41
C TRP A 211 1.75 -2.48 -14.24
N ARG A 212 1.40 -1.83 -15.35
CA ARG A 212 0.63 -0.58 -15.40
C ARG A 212 -0.75 -0.87 -16.00
N ARG A 213 -1.82 -0.68 -15.23
CA ARG A 213 -3.19 -0.65 -15.76
C ARG A 213 -3.86 0.62 -15.25
N ASN A 214 -4.27 1.48 -16.18
CA ASN A 214 -5.23 2.52 -15.84
C ASN A 214 -6.58 1.84 -15.62
N TYR A 215 -7.16 2.04 -14.45
CA TYR A 215 -8.47 1.50 -14.12
C TYR A 215 -9.55 2.47 -14.58
N ARG A 216 -10.62 1.93 -15.18
CA ARG A 216 -11.77 2.75 -15.56
C ARG A 216 -12.43 3.30 -14.30
N VAL A 217 -12.87 4.56 -14.36
CA VAL A 217 -13.69 5.15 -13.32
C VAL A 217 -14.92 4.28 -13.05
N THR A 218 -15.23 4.04 -11.79
CA THR A 218 -16.49 3.41 -11.41
C THR A 218 -17.55 4.49 -11.17
N PRO A 219 -18.85 4.20 -11.35
CA PRO A 219 -19.90 5.20 -11.16
C PRO A 219 -19.85 5.89 -9.79
N GLU A 220 -19.49 5.17 -8.73
CA GLU A 220 -19.40 5.69 -7.36
C GLU A 220 -18.32 6.78 -7.21
N HIS A 221 -17.25 6.70 -8.02
CA HIS A 221 -16.13 7.63 -7.97
C HIS A 221 -16.21 8.76 -8.99
N ALA A 222 -17.08 8.66 -10.00
CA ALA A 222 -17.14 9.60 -11.12
C ALA A 222 -17.43 11.04 -10.69
N THR A 223 -18.22 11.23 -9.63
CA THR A 223 -18.58 12.55 -9.08
C THR A 223 -18.02 12.79 -7.67
N ALA A 224 -17.19 11.87 -7.17
CA ALA A 224 -16.59 11.95 -5.85
C ALA A 224 -15.54 13.08 -5.77
N LYS A 225 -15.36 13.65 -4.57
CA LYS A 225 -14.35 14.70 -4.34
C LYS A 225 -12.94 14.17 -4.58
N ILE A 226 -12.07 15.04 -5.09
CA ILE A 226 -10.68 14.74 -5.39
C ILE A 226 -9.77 15.73 -4.65
N GLN A 227 -8.88 15.23 -3.79
CA GLN A 227 -7.82 16.02 -3.17
C GLN A 227 -6.52 15.86 -3.97
N VAL A 228 -5.90 16.96 -4.37
CA VAL A 228 -4.60 16.97 -5.06
C VAL A 228 -3.56 17.55 -4.12
N LEU A 229 -2.53 16.75 -3.83
CA LEU A 229 -1.34 17.16 -3.11
C LEU A 229 -0.21 17.37 -4.09
N TRP A 230 0.23 18.61 -4.25
CA TRP A 230 1.21 18.96 -5.25
C TRP A 230 2.52 19.41 -4.63
N ASP A 231 3.53 18.58 -4.79
CA ASP A 231 4.92 18.90 -4.51
C ASP A 231 5.51 19.75 -5.64
N MET A 232 5.52 21.07 -5.45
CA MET A 232 6.04 22.02 -6.44
C MET A 232 7.56 21.98 -6.57
N VAL A 233 8.28 21.33 -5.65
CA VAL A 233 9.74 21.17 -5.75
C VAL A 233 10.08 20.07 -6.74
N ASN A 234 9.41 18.92 -6.64
CA ASN A 234 9.64 17.79 -7.55
C ASN A 234 8.97 18.02 -8.91
N CYS A 235 7.79 18.65 -8.93
CA CYS A 235 7.04 18.96 -10.15
C CYS A 235 6.82 20.48 -10.25
N PRO A 236 7.86 21.28 -10.55
CA PRO A 236 7.75 22.73 -10.64
C PRO A 236 6.94 23.16 -11.86
N ILE A 237 6.44 24.39 -11.84
CA ILE A 237 5.85 25.02 -13.02
C ILE A 237 6.95 25.19 -14.08
N PRO A 238 6.80 24.64 -15.29
CA PRO A 238 7.80 24.80 -16.34
C PRO A 238 8.01 26.26 -16.72
N GLU A 239 9.22 26.61 -17.15
CA GLU A 239 9.54 27.96 -17.60
C GLU A 239 8.62 28.38 -18.76
N GLY A 240 8.08 29.60 -18.68
CA GLY A 240 7.13 30.14 -19.66
C GLY A 240 5.71 29.57 -19.58
N TYR A 241 5.43 28.65 -18.66
CA TYR A 241 4.07 28.13 -18.45
C TYR A 241 3.25 29.04 -17.54
N ASP A 242 2.03 29.40 -17.95
CA ASP A 242 1.14 30.23 -17.15
C ASP A 242 0.56 29.42 -15.97
N ALA A 243 0.91 29.81 -14.75
CA ALA A 243 0.46 29.15 -13.51
C ALA A 243 -1.07 29.00 -13.42
N ARG A 244 -1.86 29.92 -14.02
CA ARG A 244 -3.32 29.85 -14.05
C ARG A 244 -3.86 28.65 -14.83
N LEU A 245 -3.02 28.03 -15.67
CA LEU A 245 -3.42 26.85 -16.45
C LEU A 245 -3.19 25.53 -15.70
N VAL A 246 -2.56 25.53 -14.52
CA VAL A 246 -2.29 24.29 -13.77
C VAL A 246 -3.60 23.59 -13.35
N ARG A 247 -4.47 24.27 -12.59
CA ARG A 247 -5.76 23.70 -12.16
C ARG A 247 -6.61 23.23 -13.35
N PRO A 248 -6.86 24.07 -14.38
CA PRO A 248 -7.63 23.64 -15.54
C PRO A 248 -7.05 22.40 -16.23
N SER A 249 -5.73 22.25 -16.25
CA SER A 249 -5.08 21.11 -16.91
C SER A 249 -5.28 19.82 -16.13
N ILE A 250 -5.16 19.88 -14.81
CA ILE A 250 -5.45 18.77 -13.89
C ILE A 250 -6.92 18.34 -14.01
N GLU A 251 -7.86 19.30 -13.93
CA GLU A 251 -9.30 19.03 -14.05
C GLU A 251 -9.67 18.45 -15.43
N ALA A 252 -9.05 18.94 -16.51
CA ALA A 252 -9.27 18.39 -17.84
C ALA A 252 -8.72 16.97 -17.99
N ALA A 253 -7.60 16.65 -17.35
CA ALA A 253 -7.06 15.30 -17.32
C ALA A 253 -7.98 14.33 -16.59
N PHE A 254 -8.54 14.72 -15.43
CA PHE A 254 -9.57 13.96 -14.72
C PHE A 254 -10.82 13.76 -15.56
N LYS A 255 -11.32 14.83 -16.20
CA LYS A 255 -12.49 14.75 -17.08
C LYS A 255 -12.29 13.77 -18.23
N LYS A 256 -11.09 13.70 -18.81
CA LYS A 256 -10.75 12.77 -19.90
C LYS A 256 -10.86 11.30 -19.47
N ILE A 257 -10.62 10.99 -18.20
CA ILE A 257 -10.74 9.64 -17.65
C ILE A 257 -12.10 9.41 -16.93
N GLY A 258 -13.04 10.33 -17.07
CA GLY A 258 -14.43 10.19 -16.61
C GLY A 258 -14.69 10.66 -15.18
N TYR A 259 -13.75 11.38 -14.56
CA TYR A 259 -13.95 12.01 -13.26
C TYR A 259 -14.40 13.47 -13.43
N SER A 260 -15.44 13.84 -12.71
CA SER A 260 -16.13 15.14 -12.81
C SER A 260 -16.46 15.75 -11.45
N GLY A 261 -16.04 15.11 -10.36
CA GLY A 261 -16.23 15.61 -9.01
C GLY A 261 -15.39 16.85 -8.69
N PRO A 262 -15.70 17.54 -7.58
CA PRO A 262 -14.97 18.72 -7.15
C PRO A 262 -13.49 18.42 -6.88
N VAL A 263 -12.60 19.32 -7.31
CA VAL A 263 -11.14 19.18 -7.16
C VAL A 263 -10.59 20.24 -6.20
N SER A 264 -10.04 19.80 -5.08
CA SER A 264 -9.25 20.63 -4.16
C SER A 264 -7.77 20.43 -4.46
N ILE A 265 -6.99 21.52 -4.57
CA ILE A 265 -5.57 21.45 -4.93
C ILE A 265 -4.77 22.25 -3.91
N THR A 266 -3.84 21.58 -3.25
CA THR A 266 -2.89 22.22 -2.33
C THR A 266 -1.48 22.00 -2.84
N ALA A 267 -0.78 23.10 -3.09
CA ALA A 267 0.60 23.11 -3.54
C ALA A 267 1.54 23.34 -2.35
N TYR A 268 2.64 22.60 -2.29
CA TYR A 268 3.59 22.59 -1.17
C TYR A 268 4.97 23.00 -1.68
N ALA A 269 5.52 24.07 -1.11
CA ALA A 269 6.87 24.54 -1.40
C ALA A 269 7.42 25.50 -0.32
N ASP A 270 8.72 25.79 -0.43
CA ASP A 270 9.29 26.99 0.18
C ASP A 270 8.95 28.20 -0.72
N TYR A 271 7.96 28.98 -0.29
CA TYR A 271 7.48 30.13 -1.05
C TYR A 271 8.32 31.38 -0.86
N LYS A 272 9.41 31.35 -0.08
CA LYS A 272 10.34 32.49 0.00
C LYS A 272 11.09 32.74 -1.30
N GLU A 273 11.34 31.69 -2.06
CA GLU A 273 12.10 31.73 -3.32
C GLU A 273 11.20 31.59 -4.56
N THR A 274 9.88 31.48 -4.36
CA THR A 274 8.94 31.30 -5.47
C THR A 274 8.60 32.65 -6.13
N PRO A 275 8.65 32.77 -7.47
CA PRO A 275 8.29 34.01 -8.15
C PRO A 275 6.87 34.47 -7.83
N HIS A 276 6.71 35.76 -7.51
CA HIS A 276 5.42 36.33 -7.10
C HIS A 276 4.29 36.08 -8.11
N HIS A 277 4.60 36.13 -9.42
CA HIS A 277 3.60 35.88 -10.47
C HIS A 277 3.08 34.43 -10.47
N HIS A 278 3.86 33.44 -10.02
CA HIS A 278 3.37 32.08 -9.81
C HIS A 278 2.38 32.03 -8.64
N LEU A 279 2.67 32.70 -7.52
CA LEU A 279 1.77 32.74 -6.36
C LEU A 279 0.41 33.35 -6.74
N VAL A 280 0.42 34.49 -7.44
CA VAL A 280 -0.78 35.14 -7.96
C VAL A 280 -1.53 34.23 -8.94
N GLY A 281 -0.82 33.63 -9.89
CA GLY A 281 -1.44 32.79 -10.91
C GLY A 281 -2.09 31.54 -10.34
N LEU A 282 -1.46 30.90 -9.34
CA LEU A 282 -2.02 29.74 -8.65
C LEU A 282 -3.23 30.13 -7.79
N SER A 283 -3.07 31.09 -6.88
CA SER A 283 -4.14 31.48 -5.94
C SER A 283 -5.36 32.05 -6.66
N SER A 284 -5.18 32.80 -7.75
CA SER A 284 -6.29 33.32 -8.58
C SER A 284 -7.12 32.23 -9.27
N THR A 285 -6.66 30.99 -9.26
CA THR A 285 -7.44 29.84 -9.74
C THR A 285 -7.93 28.95 -8.61
N GLY A 286 -7.81 29.37 -7.35
CA GLY A 286 -8.24 28.57 -6.20
C GLY A 286 -7.28 27.45 -5.82
N VAL A 287 -6.01 27.50 -6.26
CA VAL A 287 -4.99 26.57 -5.75
C VAL A 287 -4.48 27.10 -4.42
N ASP A 288 -4.59 26.27 -3.38
CA ASP A 288 -4.10 26.59 -2.05
C ASP A 288 -2.57 26.47 -1.99
N LEU A 289 -1.92 27.34 -1.23
CA LEU A 289 -0.47 27.43 -1.14
C LEU A 289 -0.01 27.16 0.29
N ALA A 290 0.59 25.98 0.53
CA ALA A 290 1.11 25.56 1.82
C ALA A 290 2.62 25.75 1.91
N HIS A 291 3.06 26.80 2.60
CA HIS A 291 4.47 27.03 2.89
C HIS A 291 5.01 25.94 3.82
N THR A 292 6.02 25.20 3.35
CA THR A 292 6.72 24.18 4.12
C THR A 292 8.17 24.06 3.66
N LEU A 293 9.02 23.49 4.50
CA LEU A 293 10.41 23.19 4.15
C LEU A 293 10.51 21.80 3.52
N TYR A 294 11.53 21.60 2.68
CA TYR A 294 11.74 20.35 1.93
C TYR A 294 11.67 19.10 2.82
N TRP A 295 12.31 19.14 3.99
CA TRP A 295 12.40 17.98 4.90
C TRP A 295 11.12 17.69 5.69
N TYR A 296 10.21 18.66 5.85
CA TYR A 296 8.91 18.45 6.51
C TYR A 296 7.76 18.28 5.52
N LYS A 297 7.95 18.61 4.24
CA LYS A 297 6.92 18.57 3.20
C LYS A 297 6.12 17.28 3.19
N GLY A 298 6.80 16.14 3.21
CA GLY A 298 6.13 14.83 3.21
C GLY A 298 5.20 14.63 4.40
N SER A 299 5.66 14.93 5.63
CA SER A 299 4.82 14.79 6.82
C SER A 299 3.63 15.75 6.81
N ARG A 300 3.82 16.99 6.31
CA ARG A 300 2.72 17.96 6.16
C ARG A 300 1.66 17.50 5.17
N MET A 301 2.06 16.95 4.02
CA MET A 301 1.12 16.37 3.05
C MET A 301 0.33 15.21 3.66
N TYR A 302 0.98 14.36 4.45
CA TYR A 302 0.31 13.27 5.16
C TYR A 302 -0.72 13.76 6.19
N ASP A 303 -0.34 14.75 7.00
CA ASP A 303 -1.24 15.33 8.01
C ASP A 303 -2.48 15.96 7.35
N ASP A 304 -2.28 16.69 6.24
CA ASP A 304 -3.37 17.32 5.50
C ASP A 304 -4.33 16.29 4.89
N VAL A 305 -3.82 15.18 4.32
CA VAL A 305 -4.67 14.08 3.82
C VAL A 305 -5.47 13.44 4.95
N ARG A 306 -4.83 13.21 6.10
CA ARG A 306 -5.49 12.61 7.25
C ARG A 306 -6.61 13.50 7.78
N GLN A 307 -6.40 14.82 7.81
CA GLN A 307 -7.45 15.76 8.21
C GLN A 307 -8.58 15.77 7.18
N TRP A 308 -8.24 15.86 5.89
CA TRP A 308 -9.21 15.88 4.81
C TRP A 308 -10.09 14.62 4.76
N GLU A 309 -9.53 13.44 5.02
CA GLU A 309 -10.28 12.17 5.07
C GLU A 309 -11.43 12.21 6.09
N ASN A 310 -11.22 12.79 7.28
CA ASN A 310 -12.23 12.83 8.32
C ASN A 310 -13.52 13.52 7.85
N ASP A 311 -13.38 14.54 7.00
CA ASP A 311 -14.49 15.32 6.47
C ASP A 311 -15.01 14.78 5.13
N ASN A 312 -14.31 13.83 4.52
CA ASN A 312 -14.58 13.33 3.17
C ASN A 312 -14.51 11.79 3.09
N PRO A 313 -15.37 11.04 3.82
CA PRO A 313 -15.37 9.58 3.78
C PRO A 313 -15.61 9.03 2.36
N ALA A 314 -15.22 7.77 2.13
CA ALA A 314 -15.36 7.13 0.82
C ALA A 314 -16.82 7.14 0.31
N PRO A 315 -17.07 7.28 -1.01
CA PRO A 315 -16.09 7.33 -2.09
C PRO A 315 -15.44 8.71 -2.26
N ALA A 316 -14.12 8.73 -2.36
CA ALA A 316 -13.29 9.91 -2.57
C ALA A 316 -12.01 9.52 -3.33
N SER A 317 -11.25 10.49 -3.83
CA SER A 317 -9.98 10.22 -4.52
C SER A 317 -8.86 11.16 -4.08
N VAL A 318 -7.62 10.67 -4.10
CA VAL A 318 -6.43 11.46 -3.77
C VAL A 318 -5.42 11.37 -4.91
N MET A 319 -4.91 12.51 -5.37
CA MET A 319 -3.81 12.61 -6.30
C MET A 319 -2.56 13.10 -5.59
N LEU A 320 -1.45 12.39 -5.78
CA LEU A 320 -0.12 12.84 -5.41
C LEU A 320 0.61 13.31 -6.66
N ILE A 321 1.12 14.54 -6.67
CA ILE A 321 2.01 15.07 -7.70
C ILE A 321 3.37 15.25 -7.07
N SER A 322 4.24 14.26 -7.23
CA SER A 322 5.60 14.27 -6.68
C SER A 322 6.39 13.11 -7.30
N ASP A 323 7.71 13.28 -7.40
CA ASP A 323 8.59 12.15 -7.69
C ASP A 323 8.66 11.25 -6.45
N VAL A 324 8.26 9.98 -6.64
CA VAL A 324 8.13 8.99 -5.58
C VAL A 324 9.06 7.81 -5.83
N ASP A 325 9.76 7.36 -4.79
CA ASP A 325 10.50 6.09 -4.77
C ASP A 325 9.68 4.99 -4.06
N ARG A 326 10.07 3.73 -4.27
CA ARG A 326 9.52 2.55 -3.58
C ARG A 326 9.52 2.73 -2.07
N ASP A 327 10.63 3.22 -1.53
CA ASP A 327 10.89 3.26 -0.10
C ASP A 327 10.38 4.56 0.54
N ASP A 328 9.67 5.40 -0.24
CA ASP A 328 9.12 6.64 0.28
C ASP A 328 8.01 6.36 1.29
N TYR A 329 8.16 7.02 2.43
CA TYR A 329 7.27 6.86 3.57
C TYR A 329 5.85 7.40 3.28
N ILE A 330 5.73 8.45 2.48
CA ILE A 330 4.45 9.14 2.25
C ILE A 330 3.48 8.34 1.36
N PRO A 331 3.88 7.83 0.18
CA PRO A 331 3.03 6.92 -0.59
C PRO A 331 2.65 5.67 0.23
N SER A 332 3.58 5.15 1.04
CA SER A 332 3.34 3.99 1.92
C SER A 332 2.21 4.24 2.92
N LEU A 333 2.20 5.42 3.55
CA LEU A 333 1.17 5.84 4.47
C LEU A 333 -0.17 6.09 3.79
N ILE A 334 -0.18 6.81 2.66
CA ILE A 334 -1.39 7.04 1.85
C ILE A 334 -2.00 5.70 1.42
N SER A 335 -1.17 4.75 0.96
CA SER A 335 -1.60 3.41 0.56
C SER A 335 -2.30 2.64 1.68
N ARG A 336 -1.86 2.82 2.93
CA ARG A 336 -2.51 2.18 4.08
C ARG A 336 -3.92 2.72 4.31
N TYR A 337 -4.19 3.99 4.00
CA TYR A 337 -5.55 4.54 4.05
C TYR A 337 -6.44 3.98 2.95
N LEU A 338 -5.91 3.85 1.73
CA LEU A 338 -6.63 3.22 0.62
C LEU A 338 -7.04 1.76 0.93
N GLN A 339 -6.26 1.05 1.75
CA GLN A 339 -6.63 -0.31 2.18
C GLN A 339 -7.80 -0.31 3.17
N LYS A 340 -8.06 0.80 3.88
CA LYS A 340 -9.16 0.94 4.84
C LYS A 340 -10.44 1.47 4.18
N SER A 341 -10.29 2.37 3.22
CA SER A 341 -11.36 3.19 2.66
C SER A 341 -11.37 3.03 1.15
N ASN A 342 -12.56 2.86 0.53
CA ASN A 342 -12.72 2.65 -0.91
C ASN A 342 -12.40 3.93 -1.71
N TYR A 343 -11.13 4.34 -1.69
CA TYR A 343 -10.60 5.55 -2.31
C TYR A 343 -9.86 5.18 -3.58
N ASN A 344 -9.91 6.06 -4.59
CA ASN A 344 -9.04 5.96 -5.76
C ASN A 344 -7.80 6.83 -5.59
N CYS A 345 -6.68 6.36 -6.11
CA CYS A 345 -5.45 7.15 -6.14
C CYS A 345 -4.95 7.47 -7.53
N PHE A 346 -4.29 8.61 -7.62
CA PHE A 346 -3.68 9.12 -8.84
C PHE A 346 -2.25 9.54 -8.54
N LEU A 347 -1.38 9.44 -9.55
CA LEU A 347 0.01 9.86 -9.43
C LEU A 347 0.42 10.70 -10.63
N ALA A 348 1.10 11.82 -10.38
CA ALA A 348 1.88 12.49 -11.41
C ALA A 348 3.31 12.71 -10.92
N TYR A 349 4.26 12.63 -11.84
CA TYR A 349 5.69 12.66 -11.56
C TYR A 349 6.41 13.40 -12.69
N SER A 350 7.57 13.99 -12.39
CA SER A 350 8.42 14.65 -13.38
C SER A 350 9.09 13.61 -14.29
N PHE A 351 9.49 12.46 -13.74
CA PHE A 351 9.98 11.31 -14.48
C PHE A 351 9.33 10.02 -13.97
N ARG A 352 9.20 9.03 -14.86
CA ARG A 352 8.57 7.76 -14.49
C ARG A 352 9.45 7.00 -13.49
N PRO A 353 8.93 6.61 -12.32
CA PRO A 353 9.68 5.80 -11.36
C PRO A 353 10.16 4.48 -11.97
N CYS A 354 11.41 4.12 -11.72
CA CYS A 354 11.99 2.85 -12.20
C CYS A 354 11.39 1.62 -11.49
N LYS A 355 10.85 1.82 -10.28
CA LYS A 355 10.18 0.79 -9.48
C LYS A 355 8.77 1.29 -9.13
N MET A 356 7.80 0.39 -9.17
CA MET A 356 6.44 0.71 -8.74
C MET A 356 6.40 0.98 -7.23
N THR A 357 5.57 1.95 -6.84
CA THR A 357 5.23 2.24 -5.44
C THR A 357 4.23 1.21 -4.90
N VAL A 358 4.16 1.07 -3.57
CA VAL A 358 3.08 0.28 -2.94
C VAL A 358 1.70 0.89 -3.17
N MET A 359 1.61 2.19 -3.49
CA MET A 359 0.37 2.84 -3.88
C MET A 359 -0.18 2.31 -5.20
N LEU A 360 -1.41 1.81 -5.18
CA LEU A 360 -2.12 1.34 -6.37
C LEU A 360 -2.83 2.52 -7.04
N THR A 361 -2.35 2.92 -8.20
CA THR A 361 -2.85 4.06 -8.97
C THR A 361 -3.95 3.64 -9.94
N SER A 362 -5.02 4.44 -10.00
CA SER A 362 -6.09 4.37 -11.00
C SER A 362 -5.67 4.97 -12.33
N ALA A 363 -4.84 6.03 -12.29
CA ALA A 363 -4.23 6.63 -13.47
C ALA A 363 -2.93 7.36 -13.08
N GLU A 364 -2.05 7.52 -14.08
CA GLU A 364 -0.76 8.17 -13.90
C GLU A 364 -0.40 9.09 -15.07
N TRP A 365 0.31 10.18 -14.77
CA TRP A 365 0.76 11.16 -15.76
C TRP A 365 2.23 11.55 -15.57
N LEU A 366 2.93 11.77 -16.70
CA LEU A 366 4.10 12.64 -16.68
C LEU A 366 3.62 14.08 -16.48
N TRP A 367 4.28 14.83 -15.60
CA TRP A 367 3.91 16.20 -15.26
C TRP A 367 3.79 17.11 -16.49
N GLU A 368 4.77 17.07 -17.40
CA GLU A 368 4.74 17.84 -18.65
C GLU A 368 3.57 17.44 -19.56
N SER A 369 3.23 16.14 -19.60
CA SER A 369 2.08 15.65 -20.35
C SER A 369 0.75 16.09 -19.73
N LEU A 370 0.72 16.26 -18.40
CA LEU A 370 -0.44 16.75 -17.67
C LEU A 370 -0.70 18.23 -17.97
N LEU A 371 0.34 19.04 -18.17
CA LEU A 371 0.23 20.47 -18.48
C LEU A 371 -0.01 20.78 -19.97
N SER A 372 0.19 19.82 -20.87
CA SER A 372 0.02 19.99 -22.32
C SER A 372 -1.39 19.71 -22.85
N VAL A 373 -2.40 19.62 -21.97
CA VAL A 373 -3.77 19.19 -22.30
C VAL A 373 -4.52 20.15 -23.23
N PHE A 374 -4.12 21.42 -23.32
CA PHE A 374 -4.84 22.45 -24.08
C PHE A 374 -4.09 22.95 -25.32
N SER A 375 -4.84 23.17 -26.41
CA SER A 375 -4.37 23.95 -27.55
C SER A 375 -4.31 25.44 -27.22
N GLU A 376 -3.53 26.20 -27.97
CA GLU A 376 -3.28 27.63 -27.72
C GLU A 376 -4.56 28.49 -27.72
N LYS A 377 -5.51 28.18 -28.62
CA LYS A 377 -6.81 28.84 -28.65
C LYS A 377 -7.63 28.57 -27.38
N ARG A 378 -7.55 27.35 -26.85
CA ARG A 378 -8.26 26.93 -25.65
C ARG A 378 -7.63 27.52 -24.38
N ARG A 379 -6.30 27.63 -24.32
CA ARG A 379 -5.58 28.34 -23.25
C ARG A 379 -6.08 29.78 -23.09
N ARG A 380 -6.09 30.56 -24.18
CA ARG A 380 -6.56 31.95 -24.17
C ARG A 380 -8.00 32.10 -23.65
N HIS A 381 -8.88 31.19 -24.06
CA HIS A 381 -10.27 31.21 -23.60
C HIS A 381 -10.39 30.90 -22.09
N ILE A 382 -9.64 29.92 -21.60
CA ILE A 382 -9.62 29.56 -20.17
C ILE A 382 -9.07 30.71 -19.33
N LEU A 383 -7.96 31.32 -19.76
CA LEU A 383 -7.34 32.44 -19.06
C LEU A 383 -8.31 33.63 -18.89
N LYS A 384 -9.12 33.92 -19.92
CA LYS A 384 -10.15 34.97 -19.83
C LYS A 384 -11.22 34.63 -18.78
N LYS A 385 -11.65 33.37 -18.73
CA LYS A 385 -12.69 32.91 -17.79
C LYS A 385 -12.20 32.87 -16.33
N CYS A 386 -10.93 32.52 -16.09
CA CYS A 386 -10.33 32.51 -14.76
C CYS A 386 -10.35 33.90 -14.09
N SER A 387 -10.34 34.98 -14.88
CA SER A 387 -10.44 36.34 -14.35
C SER A 387 -11.85 36.75 -13.91
N GLU A 388 -12.89 35.99 -14.24
CA GLU A 388 -14.29 36.43 -14.07
C GLU A 388 -15.03 35.71 -12.93
N ASN A 389 -14.61 34.50 -12.48
CA ASN A 389 -15.43 33.64 -11.59
C ASN A 389 -14.63 32.71 -10.65
N ALA A 390 -13.39 33.03 -10.28
CA ALA A 390 -12.57 32.13 -9.46
C ALA A 390 -12.67 32.46 -7.96
N SER A 391 -12.88 31.45 -7.13
CA SER A 391 -12.57 31.53 -5.70
C SER A 391 -11.06 31.60 -5.52
N THR A 392 -10.57 32.56 -4.73
CA THR A 392 -9.14 32.68 -4.41
C THR A 392 -8.70 31.52 -3.51
N GLY A 393 -7.52 30.96 -3.76
CA GLY A 393 -6.93 29.90 -2.94
C GLY A 393 -6.42 30.45 -1.60
N MET A 394 -6.43 29.59 -0.59
CA MET A 394 -5.94 29.90 0.75
C MET A 394 -4.41 29.80 0.83
N PHE A 395 -3.81 30.58 1.73
CA PHE A 395 -2.39 30.52 2.04
C PHE A 395 -2.20 29.92 3.43
N TYR A 396 -1.34 28.92 3.55
CA TYR A 396 -1.03 28.25 4.80
C TYR A 396 0.46 28.36 5.12
N CYS A 397 0.80 28.50 6.39
CA CYS A 397 2.18 28.35 6.85
C CYS A 397 2.29 27.12 7.75
N LYS A 398 2.80 26.02 7.20
CA LYS A 398 2.93 24.74 7.92
C LYS A 398 4.14 24.71 8.89
N LEU A 399 4.85 25.83 9.03
CA LEU A 399 5.92 26.04 10.02
C LEU A 399 5.43 26.83 11.24
N CYS A 400 4.30 27.53 11.11
CA CYS A 400 3.68 28.27 12.19
C CYS A 400 2.45 27.49 12.67
N TYR A 401 2.21 27.50 13.97
CA TYR A 401 1.05 26.85 14.55
C TYR A 401 -0.22 27.61 14.14
N ASP A 402 -1.20 26.89 13.58
CA ASP A 402 -2.53 27.38 13.16
C ASP A 402 -2.49 28.73 12.41
N TRP A 403 -1.63 28.82 11.38
CA TRP A 403 -1.52 30.03 10.57
C TRP A 403 -2.01 29.80 9.14
N ASP A 404 -3.03 30.57 8.76
CA ASP A 404 -3.60 30.67 7.41
C ASP A 404 -4.10 32.10 7.11
N CYS A 405 -4.21 32.44 5.83
CA CYS A 405 -4.81 33.71 5.39
C CYS A 405 -5.37 33.60 3.96
N GLU A 406 -6.22 34.56 3.59
CA GLU A 406 -6.77 34.71 2.23
C GLU A 406 -5.95 35.69 1.36
N SER A 407 -5.13 36.55 1.99
CA SER A 407 -4.42 37.64 1.33
C SER A 407 -2.97 37.27 1.01
N LEU A 408 -2.61 37.32 -0.29
CA LEU A 408 -1.23 37.15 -0.74
C LEU A 408 -0.27 38.17 -0.13
N ASP A 409 -0.73 39.40 0.08
CA ASP A 409 0.08 40.46 0.70
C ASP A 409 0.39 40.14 2.16
N GLU A 410 -0.60 39.64 2.91
CA GLU A 410 -0.41 39.21 4.29
C GLU A 410 0.51 38.00 4.36
N PHE A 411 0.36 37.05 3.43
CA PHE A 411 1.22 35.89 3.31
C PHE A 411 2.68 36.29 3.05
N THR A 412 2.92 37.15 2.07
CA THR A 412 4.27 37.61 1.72
C THR A 412 4.90 38.37 2.89
N LYS A 413 4.13 39.25 3.55
CA LYS A 413 4.57 39.94 4.78
C LYS A 413 4.91 38.95 5.89
N HIS A 414 4.11 37.91 6.08
CA HIS A 414 4.36 36.86 7.08
C HIS A 414 5.67 36.12 6.78
N LEU A 415 5.86 35.68 5.52
CA LEU A 415 7.08 34.98 5.09
C LEU A 415 8.36 35.80 5.35
N SER A 416 8.31 37.11 5.11
CA SER A 416 9.45 38.02 5.30
C SER A 416 9.73 38.38 6.76
N ARG A 417 8.71 38.41 7.62
CA ARG A 417 8.82 38.95 9.00
C ARG A 417 8.90 37.87 10.09
N SER A 418 8.49 36.65 9.78
CA SER A 418 8.33 35.62 10.81
C SER A 418 9.67 35.12 11.35
N LYS A 419 9.87 35.29 12.66
CA LYS A 419 11.06 34.80 13.40
C LYS A 419 11.06 33.28 13.59
N THR A 420 9.90 32.61 13.50
CA THR A 420 9.78 31.15 13.66
C THR A 420 10.46 30.41 12.50
N HIS A 421 10.44 31.00 11.30
CA HIS A 421 11.11 30.46 10.12
C HIS A 421 12.64 30.38 10.29
N ALA A 422 13.24 31.19 11.19
CA ALA A 422 14.68 31.16 11.45
C ALA A 422 15.10 30.03 12.42
N ARG A 423 14.22 29.56 13.30
CA ARG A 423 14.52 28.50 14.28
C ARG A 423 14.57 27.11 13.64
N GLU A 424 13.76 26.83 12.62
CA GLU A 424 13.73 25.50 11.97
C GLU A 424 14.85 25.29 10.95
N ILE A 425 15.41 26.36 10.36
CA ILE A 425 16.63 26.28 9.53
C ILE A 425 17.85 25.82 10.36
N GLY A 426 17.85 26.11 11.66
CA GLY A 426 18.93 25.73 12.60
C GLY A 426 19.02 24.22 12.91
N TYR A 427 18.00 23.43 12.56
CA TYR A 427 17.96 21.97 12.75
C TYR A 427 18.39 21.17 11.50
N SER A 428 18.94 21.83 10.48
CA SER A 428 19.58 21.14 9.35
C SER A 428 20.67 20.18 9.87
N PRO A 429 20.65 18.88 9.51
CA PRO A 429 21.72 17.95 9.84
C PRO A 429 23.02 18.43 9.18
N LYS A 430 23.91 19.02 9.98
CA LYS A 430 25.19 19.56 9.52
C LYS A 430 25.94 18.54 8.65
N ASN A 431 26.14 18.91 7.38
CA ASN A 431 27.25 18.52 6.50
C ASN A 431 27.71 17.05 6.55
N LYS A 432 27.04 16.15 5.82
CA LYS A 432 27.79 15.07 5.15
C LYS A 432 28.56 15.70 3.99
N ARG A 433 29.85 15.95 4.21
CA ARG A 433 30.81 16.35 3.16
C ARG A 433 30.62 15.42 1.95
N ILE A 434 30.12 15.98 0.85
CA ILE A 434 30.21 15.36 -0.47
C ILE A 434 31.70 15.17 -0.73
N ARG A 435 32.19 13.92 -0.68
CA ARG A 435 33.51 13.59 -1.22
C ARG A 435 33.44 13.89 -2.71
N LYS A 436 34.09 14.97 -3.15
CA LYS A 436 34.35 15.23 -4.57
C LYS A 436 35.02 13.98 -5.15
N ALA A 437 34.48 13.46 -6.24
CA ALA A 437 35.16 12.47 -7.05
C ALA A 437 36.50 13.07 -7.54
N PRO A 438 37.61 12.31 -7.57
CA PRO A 438 38.84 12.81 -8.16
C PRO A 438 38.66 12.92 -9.69
N PRO A 439 39.31 13.91 -10.32
CA PRO A 439 39.22 14.07 -11.77
C PRO A 439 39.94 12.92 -12.49
N LYS A 440 39.22 12.39 -13.49
CA LYS A 440 39.55 11.39 -14.53
C LYS A 440 40.80 10.53 -14.35
#